data_AF-A0A3C0BF56-F1
#
_entry.id   AF-A0A3C0BF56-F1
#
_cell.length_a   1.000
_cell.length_b   1.000
_cell.length_c   1.000
_cell.angle_alpha   90.00
_cell.angle_beta   90.00
_cell.angle_gamma   90.00
#
_symmetry.space_group_name_H-M   'P 1'
#
loop_
_entity.id
_entity.type
_entity.pdbx_description
1 polymer ?
#
loop_
_entity_poly.entity_id
_entity_poly.type
_entity_poly.pdbx_seq_one_letter_code
_entity_poly.pdbx_strand_id
1 'polypeptide(L)'
;FLLSGMLTVFVYSKLWNRSKIMTDLEFYEVRYSGKEAAFLRGFRSIYLGFFFNIFILASAALALLKFAAMMLGINPVLALVIISAIILAYSTIGGLKSILWTDFFLFVVAMGGAFIPVFYIINSPQIGGLGNFLTNDIIVDKLSFFPDFT
;
A
#
# COMPACT_ATOMS: atom_id res chain seq x y z
N PHE A 1 10.84 -3.53 9.71
CA PHE A 1 10.35 -3.86 8.35
C PHE A 1 11.48 -4.29 7.40
N LEU A 2 12.64 -3.62 7.40
CA LEU A 2 13.76 -3.96 6.51
C LEU A 2 14.30 -5.39 6.71
N LEU A 3 14.71 -5.76 7.93
CA LEU A 3 15.25 -7.10 8.22
C LEU A 3 14.26 -8.24 7.94
N SER A 4 13.01 -8.07 8.36
CA SER A 4 11.94 -9.04 8.10
C SER A 4 11.65 -9.18 6.60
N GLY A 5 11.63 -8.08 5.85
CA GLY A 5 11.42 -8.08 4.40
C GLY A 5 12.56 -8.76 3.65
N MET A 6 13.81 -8.48 4.03
CA MET A 6 14.99 -9.14 3.44
C MET A 6 14.97 -10.66 3.66
N LEU A 7 14.63 -11.11 4.87
CA LEU A 7 14.46 -12.55 5.16
C LEU A 7 13.37 -13.20 4.28
N THR A 8 12.23 -12.52 4.09
CA THR A 8 11.15 -13.00 3.23
C THR A 8 11.63 -13.17 1.78
N VAL A 9 12.37 -12.20 1.25
CA VAL A 9 12.84 -12.23 -0.13
C VAL A 9 13.95 -13.26 -0.34
N PHE A 10 14.96 -13.33 0.53
CA PHE A 10 16.12 -14.20 0.30
C PHE A 10 15.89 -15.65 0.72
N VAL A 11 15.09 -15.89 1.76
CA VAL A 11 14.87 -17.24 2.31
C VAL A 11 13.49 -17.76 1.93
N TYR A 12 12.43 -17.03 2.26
CA TYR A 12 11.06 -17.55 2.13
C TYR A 12 10.54 -17.57 0.68
N SER A 13 10.99 -16.67 -0.21
CA SER A 13 10.55 -16.66 -1.61
C SER A 13 10.89 -17.98 -2.33
N LYS A 14 12.08 -18.53 -2.05
CA LYS A 14 12.52 -19.82 -2.61
C LYS A 14 11.67 -20.97 -2.06
N LEU A 15 11.34 -20.92 -0.77
CA LEU A 15 10.46 -21.93 -0.14
C LEU A 15 9.05 -21.87 -0.72
N TRP A 16 8.51 -20.67 -0.92
CA TRP A 16 7.18 -20.45 -1.50
C TRP A 16 7.07 -20.95 -2.95
N ASN A 17 8.06 -20.66 -3.79
CA ASN A 17 8.08 -21.15 -5.17
C ASN A 17 8.22 -22.69 -5.25
N ARG A 18 8.85 -23.31 -4.24
CA ARG A 18 8.94 -24.77 -4.13
C ARG A 18 7.61 -25.41 -3.71
N SER A 19 6.80 -24.73 -2.90
CA SER A 19 5.52 -25.28 -2.44
C SER A 19 4.44 -25.32 -3.51
N LYS A 20 4.55 -24.54 -4.60
CA LYS A 20 3.57 -24.50 -5.73
C LYS A 20 2.10 -24.31 -5.32
N ILE A 21 1.86 -23.84 -4.11
CA ILE A 21 0.56 -23.45 -3.58
C ILE A 21 0.08 -22.18 -4.28
N MET A 22 -1.22 -22.14 -4.55
CA MET A 22 -1.88 -21.02 -5.21
C MET A 22 -2.39 -19.98 -4.20
N THR A 23 -2.74 -20.43 -2.99
CA THR A 23 -3.19 -19.54 -1.90
C THR A 23 -2.37 -19.77 -0.64
N ASP A 24 -2.17 -18.73 0.15
CA ASP A 24 -1.56 -18.80 1.47
C ASP A 24 -2.32 -19.71 2.43
N LEU A 25 -3.64 -19.76 2.28
CA LEU A 25 -4.51 -20.66 3.02
C LEU A 25 -4.27 -22.14 2.69
N GLU A 26 -3.85 -22.47 1.47
CA GLU A 26 -3.52 -23.84 1.05
C GLU A 26 -2.29 -24.38 1.78
N PHE A 27 -1.35 -23.50 2.17
CA PHE A 27 -0.23 -23.88 3.01
C PHE A 27 -0.67 -24.52 4.33
N TYR A 28 -1.79 -24.06 4.90
CA TYR A 28 -2.29 -24.60 6.15
C TYR A 28 -2.80 -26.04 6.00
N GLU A 29 -3.37 -26.41 4.85
CA GLU A 29 -3.81 -27.79 4.62
C GLU A 29 -2.64 -28.73 4.35
N VAL A 30 -1.61 -28.25 3.65
CA VAL A 30 -0.38 -29.01 3.43
C VAL A 30 0.37 -29.22 4.75
N ARG A 31 0.38 -28.19 5.62
CA ARG A 31 1.13 -28.23 6.89
C ARG A 31 0.38 -28.92 8.03
N TYR A 32 -0.94 -28.73 8.09
CA TYR A 32 -1.85 -29.25 9.10
C TYR A 32 -2.94 -30.05 8.38
N SER A 33 -2.84 -31.38 8.39
CA SER A 33 -3.84 -32.25 7.79
C SER A 33 -5.02 -32.44 8.74
N GLY A 34 -6.26 -32.44 8.24
CA GLY A 34 -7.45 -32.76 9.03
C GLY A 34 -8.69 -31.94 8.67
N LYS A 35 -9.84 -32.31 9.27
CA LYS A 35 -11.12 -31.59 9.11
C LYS A 35 -11.09 -30.23 9.79
N GLU A 36 -10.34 -30.13 10.88
CA GLU A 36 -10.13 -28.93 11.69
C GLU A 36 -9.33 -27.88 10.90
N ALA A 37 -8.34 -28.31 10.11
CA ALA A 37 -7.56 -27.44 9.24
C ALA A 37 -8.40 -26.89 8.07
N ALA A 38 -9.27 -27.71 7.46
CA ALA A 38 -10.20 -27.27 6.43
C ALA A 38 -11.22 -26.25 6.97
N PHE A 39 -11.72 -26.46 8.21
CA PHE A 39 -12.58 -25.49 8.88
C PHE A 39 -11.85 -24.15 9.14
N LEU A 40 -10.62 -24.21 9.66
CA LEU A 40 -9.81 -23.02 9.92
C LEU A 40 -9.51 -22.25 8.62
N ARG A 41 -9.26 -22.95 7.51
CA ARG A 41 -9.13 -22.36 6.17
C ARG A 41 -10.40 -21.64 5.76
N GLY A 42 -11.56 -22.29 5.86
CA GLY A 42 -12.84 -21.67 5.51
C GLY A 42 -13.15 -20.43 6.36
N PHE A 43 -12.88 -20.48 7.66
CA PHE A 43 -13.06 -19.33 8.54
C PHE A 43 -12.11 -18.18 8.17
N ARG A 44 -10.81 -18.47 7.99
CA ARG A 44 -9.81 -17.46 7.63
C ARG A 44 -10.02 -16.90 6.24
N SER A 45 -10.45 -17.68 5.25
CA SER A 45 -10.71 -17.18 3.91
C SER A 45 -11.85 -16.16 3.90
N ILE A 46 -12.87 -16.33 4.73
CA ILE A 46 -13.94 -15.35 4.89
C ILE A 46 -13.44 -14.13 5.67
N TYR A 47 -12.79 -14.34 6.81
CA TYR A 47 -12.31 -13.23 7.66
C TYR A 47 -11.26 -12.35 6.95
N LEU A 48 -10.18 -12.96 6.44
CA LEU A 48 -9.11 -12.25 5.73
C LEU A 48 -9.51 -11.90 4.30
N GLY A 49 -10.18 -12.80 3.59
CA GLY A 49 -10.51 -12.59 2.18
C GLY A 49 -11.67 -11.63 1.94
N PHE A 50 -12.68 -11.60 2.80
CA PHE A 50 -13.85 -10.72 2.63
C PHE A 50 -13.77 -9.51 3.57
N PHE A 51 -13.86 -9.71 4.88
CA PHE A 51 -14.00 -8.61 5.83
C PHE A 51 -12.77 -7.70 5.85
N PHE A 52 -11.57 -8.27 5.96
CA PHE A 52 -10.34 -7.47 6.02
C PHE A 52 -10.10 -6.69 4.72
N ASN A 53 -10.35 -7.29 3.56
CA ASN A 53 -10.26 -6.59 2.28
C ASN A 53 -11.27 -5.44 2.16
N ILE A 54 -12.50 -5.59 2.65
CA ILE A 54 -13.49 -4.50 2.68
C ILE A 54 -12.99 -3.33 3.54
N PHE A 55 -12.40 -3.61 4.70
CA PHE A 55 -11.85 -2.55 5.56
C PHE A 55 -10.68 -1.79 4.90
N ILE A 56 -9.78 -2.51 4.22
CA ILE A 56 -8.68 -1.88 3.46
C ILE A 56 -9.25 -1.01 2.33
N LEU A 57 -10.19 -1.54 1.55
CA LEU A 57 -10.85 -0.80 0.47
C LEU A 57 -11.58 0.44 0.98
N ALA A 58 -12.31 0.35 2.10
CA ALA A 58 -12.98 1.49 2.72
C ALA A 58 -12.00 2.58 3.17
N SER A 59 -10.88 2.17 3.77
CA SER A 59 -9.83 3.08 4.21
C SER A 59 -9.16 3.80 3.03
N ALA A 60 -8.89 3.08 1.94
CA ALA A 60 -8.35 3.66 0.70
C ALA A 60 -9.37 4.58 0.01
N ALA A 61 -10.65 4.19 -0.04
CA ALA A 61 -11.72 5.00 -0.59
C ALA A 61 -11.91 6.32 0.19
N LEU A 62 -11.76 6.29 1.52
CA LEU A 62 -11.82 7.50 2.34
C LEU A 62 -10.70 8.49 2.00
N ALA A 63 -9.48 8.01 1.73
CA ALA A 63 -8.39 8.86 1.27
C ALA A 63 -8.73 9.50 -0.08
N LEU A 64 -9.26 8.71 -1.02
CA LEU A 64 -9.71 9.21 -2.33
C LEU A 64 -10.78 10.30 -2.20
N LEU A 65 -11.78 10.10 -1.34
CA LEU A 65 -12.83 11.10 -1.09
C LEU A 65 -12.25 12.42 -0.57
N LYS A 66 -11.28 12.36 0.34
CA LYS A 66 -10.59 13.55 0.87
C LYS A 66 -9.82 14.29 -0.21
N PHE A 67 -9.09 13.57 -1.07
CA PHE A 67 -8.39 14.16 -2.20
C PHE A 67 -9.34 14.80 -3.20
N ALA A 68 -10.43 14.11 -3.56
CA ALA A 68 -11.44 14.62 -4.47
C ALA A 68 -12.10 15.90 -3.95
N ALA A 69 -12.47 15.93 -2.66
CA ALA A 69 -13.10 17.08 -2.03
C ALA A 69 -12.14 18.28 -1.90
N MET A 70 -10.96 18.06 -1.31
CA MET A 70 -10.08 19.16 -0.87
C MET A 70 -9.12 19.63 -1.96
N MET A 71 -8.60 18.72 -2.80
CA MET A 71 -7.63 19.10 -3.81
C MET A 71 -8.27 19.41 -5.16
N LEU A 72 -9.28 18.63 -5.57
CA LEU A 72 -9.92 18.77 -6.88
C LEU A 72 -11.23 19.58 -6.85
N GLY A 73 -11.83 19.78 -5.67
CA GLY A 73 -13.10 20.49 -5.53
C GLY A 73 -14.29 19.82 -6.22
N ILE A 74 -14.18 18.53 -6.54
CA ILE A 74 -15.23 17.75 -7.23
C ILE A 74 -16.11 17.02 -6.22
N ASN A 75 -17.33 16.65 -6.63
CA ASN A 75 -18.20 15.82 -5.81
C ASN A 75 -17.49 14.49 -5.47
N PRO A 76 -17.20 14.21 -4.18
CA PRO A 76 -16.37 13.07 -3.80
C PRO A 76 -17.02 11.72 -4.13
N VAL A 77 -18.34 11.63 -3.93
CA VAL A 77 -19.10 10.39 -4.19
C VAL A 77 -19.08 10.07 -5.69
N LEU A 78 -19.26 11.09 -6.54
CA LEU A 78 -19.18 10.93 -7.99
C LEU A 78 -17.78 10.45 -8.42
N ALA A 79 -16.72 11.05 -7.86
CA ALA A 79 -15.35 10.65 -8.14
C ALA A 79 -15.07 9.19 -7.76
N LEU A 80 -15.54 8.76 -6.57
CA LEU A 80 -15.41 7.38 -6.11
C LEU A 80 -16.13 6.40 -7.06
N VAL A 81 -17.36 6.72 -7.46
CA VAL A 81 -18.14 5.86 -8.36
C VAL A 81 -17.44 5.71 -9.70
N ILE A 82 -16.98 6.81 -10.30
CA ILE A 82 -16.27 6.78 -11.60
C ILE A 82 -15.00 5.92 -11.50
N ILE A 83 -14.18 6.15 -10.47
CA ILE A 83 -12.91 5.42 -10.30
C ILE A 83 -13.19 3.94 -10.04
N SER A 84 -14.15 3.61 -9.18
CA SER A 84 -14.52 2.21 -8.91
C SER A 84 -15.03 1.50 -10.16
N ALA A 85 -15.81 2.17 -11.02
CA ALA A 85 -16.28 1.62 -12.29
C ALA A 85 -15.11 1.33 -13.26
N ILE A 86 -14.14 2.24 -13.36
CA ILE A 86 -12.94 2.05 -14.17
C ILE A 86 -12.13 0.85 -13.65
N ILE A 87 -11.91 0.78 -12.33
CA ILE A 87 -11.19 -0.32 -11.67
C ILE A 87 -11.86 -1.66 -11.95
N LEU A 88 -13.18 -1.74 -11.79
CA LEU A 88 -13.93 -2.95 -12.08
C LEU A 88 -13.84 -3.35 -13.56
N ALA A 89 -13.91 -2.39 -14.48
CA ALA A 89 -13.85 -2.66 -15.91
C ALA A 89 -12.50 -3.27 -16.32
N TYR A 90 -11.37 -2.65 -15.98
CA TYR A 90 -10.06 -3.20 -16.39
C TYR A 90 -9.69 -4.46 -15.59
N SER A 91 -10.10 -4.55 -14.31
CA SER A 91 -9.85 -5.73 -13.48
C SER A 91 -10.58 -6.97 -14.01
N THR A 92 -11.81 -6.81 -14.51
CA THR A 92 -12.59 -7.94 -15.04
C THR A 92 -12.08 -8.38 -16.41
N ILE A 93 -11.71 -7.43 -17.29
CA ILE A 93 -11.23 -7.74 -18.64
C ILE A 93 -9.84 -8.37 -18.62
N GLY A 94 -8.92 -7.81 -17.84
CA GLY A 94 -7.50 -8.16 -17.91
C GLY A 94 -7.00 -9.11 -16.82
N GLY A 95 -7.86 -9.45 -15.84
CA GLY A 95 -7.52 -10.31 -14.72
C GLY A 95 -6.27 -9.85 -13.96
N LEU A 96 -5.57 -10.79 -13.31
CA LEU A 96 -4.41 -10.48 -12.48
C LEU A 96 -3.27 -9.80 -13.26
N LYS A 97 -3.04 -10.17 -14.53
CA LYS A 97 -1.97 -9.59 -15.34
C LYS A 97 -2.18 -8.10 -15.61
N SER A 98 -3.41 -7.68 -15.91
CA SER A 98 -3.68 -6.26 -16.13
C SER A 98 -3.49 -5.44 -14.86
N ILE A 99 -3.91 -5.97 -13.71
CA ILE A 99 -3.75 -5.30 -12.42
C ILE A 99 -2.26 -5.09 -12.10
N LEU A 100 -1.43 -6.12 -12.34
CA LEU A 100 0.01 -6.02 -12.11
C LEU A 100 0.66 -4.93 -12.97
N TRP A 101 0.26 -4.81 -14.23
CA TRP A 101 0.76 -3.74 -15.10
C TRP A 101 0.29 -2.37 -14.63
N THR A 102 -1.01 -2.20 -14.32
CA THR A 102 -1.53 -0.90 -13.84
C THR A 102 -0.85 -0.47 -12.55
N ASP A 103 -0.63 -1.39 -11.60
CA ASP A 103 0.05 -1.10 -10.34
C ASP A 103 1.50 -0.68 -10.56
N PHE A 104 2.21 -1.33 -11.49
CA PHE A 104 3.58 -0.93 -11.83
C PHE A 104 3.64 0.52 -12.33
N PHE A 105 2.73 0.92 -13.22
CA PHE A 105 2.68 2.31 -13.70
C PHE A 105 2.27 3.28 -12.58
N LEU A 106 1.26 2.93 -11.78
CA LEU A 106 0.80 3.77 -10.67
C LEU A 106 1.90 3.95 -9.62
N PHE A 107 2.71 2.93 -9.40
CA PHE A 107 3.87 3.01 -8.50
C PHE A 107 4.90 4.03 -9.01
N VAL A 108 5.24 4.01 -10.30
CA VAL A 108 6.17 4.99 -10.89
C VAL A 108 5.62 6.41 -10.77
N VAL A 109 4.33 6.61 -11.05
CA VAL A 109 3.66 7.91 -10.90
C VAL A 109 3.66 8.34 -9.43
N ALA A 110 3.37 7.44 -8.49
CA ALA A 110 3.38 7.72 -7.06
C ALA A 110 4.78 8.11 -6.56
N MET A 111 5.84 7.49 -7.06
CA MET A 111 7.22 7.89 -6.76
C MET A 111 7.50 9.30 -7.26
N GLY A 112 7.12 9.63 -8.50
CA GLY A 112 7.20 11.01 -9.00
C GLY A 112 6.41 11.98 -8.12
N GLY A 113 5.19 11.63 -7.75
CA GLY A 113 4.32 12.42 -6.88
C GLY A 113 4.83 12.59 -5.44
N ALA A 114 5.72 11.71 -4.97
CA ALA A 114 6.39 11.88 -3.68
C ALA A 114 7.58 12.85 -3.77
N PHE A 115 8.36 12.79 -4.85
CA PHE A 115 9.56 13.61 -5.00
C PHE A 115 9.25 15.04 -5.47
N ILE A 116 8.38 15.21 -6.47
CA ILE A 116 8.13 16.51 -7.10
C ILE A 116 7.69 17.58 -6.08
N PRO A 117 6.70 17.34 -5.19
CA PRO A 117 6.28 18.35 -4.21
C PRO A 117 7.40 18.74 -3.25
N VAL A 118 8.24 17.78 -2.84
CA VAL A 118 9.39 18.04 -1.95
C VAL A 118 10.38 18.99 -2.61
N PHE A 119 10.72 18.76 -3.88
CA PHE A 119 11.59 19.67 -4.63
C PHE A 119 10.99 21.07 -4.76
N TYR A 120 9.69 21.19 -5.03
CA TYR A 120 9.04 22.51 -5.12
C TYR A 120 8.98 23.23 -3.78
N ILE A 121 8.66 22.52 -2.69
CA ILE A 121 8.54 23.09 -1.35
C ILE A 121 9.92 23.58 -0.86
N ILE A 122 10.97 22.77 -1.00
CA ILE A 122 12.32 23.16 -0.53
C ILE A 122 12.85 24.39 -1.28
N ASN A 123 12.57 24.48 -2.59
CA ASN A 123 12.97 25.61 -3.42
C ASN A 123 12.02 26.82 -3.32
N SER A 124 10.97 26.74 -2.51
CA SER A 124 10.05 27.86 -2.33
C SER A 124 10.76 29.04 -1.62
N PRO A 125 10.37 30.29 -1.91
CA PRO A 125 10.96 31.46 -1.27
C PRO A 125 10.84 31.46 0.26
N GLN A 126 9.84 30.76 0.82
CA GLN A 126 9.64 30.67 2.27
C GLN A 126 10.68 29.78 2.97
N ILE A 127 11.20 28.75 2.28
CA ILE A 127 12.20 27.84 2.83
C ILE A 127 13.61 28.26 2.40
N GLY A 128 13.79 28.70 1.16
CA GLY A 128 15.07 29.24 0.69
C GLY A 128 16.15 28.17 0.46
N GLY A 129 15.75 26.93 0.18
CA GLY A 129 16.65 25.83 -0.16
C GLY A 129 16.93 24.85 0.99
N LEU A 130 17.62 23.76 0.66
CA LEU A 130 17.82 22.62 1.56
C LEU A 130 18.65 22.99 2.80
N GLY A 131 19.64 23.87 2.66
CA GLY A 131 20.47 24.31 3.78
C GLY A 131 19.64 24.98 4.88
N ASN A 132 18.77 25.90 4.48
CA ASN A 132 17.92 26.66 5.40
C ASN A 132 16.76 25.82 5.96
N PHE A 133 16.34 24.77 5.24
CA PHE A 133 15.40 23.76 5.75
C PHE A 133 16.00 22.94 6.89
N LEU A 134 17.25 22.50 6.76
CA LEU A 134 17.92 21.65 7.76
C LEU A 134 18.32 22.41 9.03
N THR A 135 18.52 23.73 8.94
CA THR A 135 18.86 24.60 10.07
C THR A 135 17.64 25.24 10.73
N ASN A 136 16.43 24.88 10.32
CA ASN A 136 15.22 25.47 10.86
C ASN A 136 14.94 24.96 12.29
N ASP A 137 14.84 25.88 13.25
CA ASP A 137 14.64 25.55 14.69
C ASP A 137 13.42 24.65 14.96
N ILE A 138 12.39 24.69 14.10
CA ILE A 138 11.19 23.85 14.25
C ILE A 138 11.47 22.38 13.89
N ILE A 139 12.50 22.13 13.06
CA ILE A 139 12.75 20.85 12.40
C ILE A 139 14.00 20.16 12.96
N VAL A 140 14.98 20.93 13.45
CA VAL A 140 16.24 20.41 14.01
C VAL A 140 15.99 19.33 15.06
N ASP A 141 15.08 19.57 16.00
CA ASP A 141 14.72 18.61 17.06
C ASP A 141 14.00 17.35 16.53
N LYS A 142 13.46 17.39 15.31
CA LYS A 142 12.77 16.26 14.64
C LYS A 142 13.66 15.50 13.67
N LEU A 143 14.87 16.01 13.39
CA LEU A 143 15.86 15.37 12.52
C LEU A 143 16.72 14.34 13.26
N SER A 144 16.65 14.29 14.60
CA SER A 144 17.40 13.33 15.40
C SER A 144 16.98 11.90 15.08
N PHE A 145 17.91 11.10 14.57
CA PHE A 145 17.67 9.68 14.27
C PHE A 145 17.49 8.84 15.53
N PHE A 146 18.11 9.26 16.63
CA PHE A 146 17.98 8.65 17.95
C PHE A 146 17.11 9.52 18.84
N PRO A 147 16.26 8.93 19.70
CA PRO A 147 15.54 9.68 20.73
C PRO A 147 16.54 10.28 21.72
N ASP A 148 16.21 11.44 22.26
CA ASP A 148 16.99 12.07 23.31
C ASP A 148 16.92 11.19 24.58
N PHE A 149 18.07 10.80 25.12
CA PHE A 149 18.18 9.89 26.28
C PHE A 149 18.47 10.64 27.60
N THR A 150 18.40 11.97 27.56
CA THR A 150 18.67 12.86 28.69
C THR A 150 17.45 13.10 29.55
#